data_AF-A0A8H8J1V8-F1
#
_entry.id   AF-A0A8H8J1V8-F1
#
_cell.length_a   1.000
_cell.length_b   1.000
_cell.length_c   1.000
_cell.angle_alpha   90.00
_cell.angle_beta   90.00
_cell.angle_gamma   90.00
#
_symmetry.space_group_name_H-M   'P 1'
#
loop_
_entity.id
_entity.type
_entity.pdbx_description
1 polymer ?
#
loop_
_entity_poly.entity_id
_entity_poly.type
_entity_poly.pdbx_seq_one_letter_code
_entity_poly.pdbx_strand_id
1 'polypeptide(L)'
;MHRTLSVGAFAAAFMASAVSAQQPMYAQCGGINWTGGKTCVSGASCQKLNDYYYQCLPGGPTSTSKPITTSTTKITSSTPTSTTSVGPSPTGNPYAGKVFYANTVYRAKVQAEANKLISEGNSALAAKVAKVGDISTGIWIADRASVPSIATYLQDALNVQNQSGKKQVVPLVVYDLPDRDCSGGASAGEFSSANGGEAKYQEYIQAVYQQFKAFPTLTLAVSLEPDSIGNMVSNQGIPFCATAAPVQKRGLAYAISVLGTLPNTYLYLDGAHATWLGWPDSLGPTAKVLGDIYAAAKQLNPNALVRGVGTDVSNYNGLDQEVTYHTNLAPYLTAVGYPAHFIVDQGRSGNQNITRSGEDWCNLKFAGLGPRPSANTPSSIVDAILWVKPPGESDGSSDPSSSRYNPVCASNTSFIPSPEAGSWASGSFRAMVQYANPPL
;
A
#
# COMPACT_ATOMS: atom_id res chain seq x y z
N MET A 1 -26.80 82.45 1.63
CA MET A 1 -27.56 81.48 0.80
C MET A 1 -26.69 80.24 0.60
N HIS A 2 -27.03 79.15 1.26
CA HIS A 2 -26.30 77.88 1.22
C HIS A 2 -26.44 77.20 -0.15
N ARG A 3 -25.33 76.75 -0.74
CA ARG A 3 -25.33 75.76 -1.83
C ARG A 3 -24.38 74.63 -1.46
N THR A 4 -24.98 73.50 -1.13
CA THR A 4 -24.37 72.19 -0.86
C THR A 4 -23.93 71.54 -2.18
N LEU A 5 -22.64 71.17 -2.30
CA LEU A 5 -22.16 70.27 -3.35
C LEU A 5 -22.31 68.81 -2.87
N SER A 6 -23.00 67.98 -3.66
CA SER A 6 -23.01 66.52 -3.50
C SER A 6 -22.03 65.89 -4.49
N VAL A 7 -21.11 65.08 -3.98
CA VAL A 7 -20.18 64.25 -4.77
C VAL A 7 -20.80 62.86 -4.93
N GLY A 8 -21.10 62.46 -6.17
CA GLY A 8 -21.58 61.12 -6.49
C GLY A 8 -20.41 60.14 -6.65
N ALA A 9 -20.45 59.02 -5.92
CA ALA A 9 -19.50 57.92 -6.03
C ALA A 9 -19.97 56.90 -7.08
N PHE A 10 -19.14 56.63 -8.10
CA PHE A 10 -19.32 55.52 -9.02
C PHE A 10 -18.64 54.26 -8.45
N ALA A 11 -19.43 53.21 -8.16
CA ALA A 11 -18.92 51.89 -7.83
C ALA A 11 -18.83 51.03 -9.10
N ALA A 12 -17.62 50.61 -9.47
CA ALA A 12 -17.38 49.64 -10.53
C ALA A 12 -17.38 48.22 -9.95
N ALA A 13 -18.34 47.39 -10.36
CA ALA A 13 -18.40 45.98 -9.99
C ALA A 13 -17.53 45.14 -10.95
N PHE A 14 -16.48 44.51 -10.42
CA PHE A 14 -15.73 43.46 -11.12
C PHE A 14 -16.48 42.13 -11.02
N MET A 15 -16.99 41.61 -12.14
CA MET A 15 -17.42 40.21 -12.22
C MET A 15 -16.20 39.32 -12.50
N ALA A 16 -15.79 38.51 -11.53
CA ALA A 16 -14.84 37.43 -11.75
C ALA A 16 -15.59 36.22 -12.35
N SER A 17 -15.29 35.86 -13.59
CA SER A 17 -15.78 34.63 -14.20
C SER A 17 -15.10 33.43 -13.52
N ALA A 18 -15.88 32.58 -12.84
CA ALA A 18 -15.39 31.32 -12.32
C ALA A 18 -15.10 30.37 -13.50
N VAL A 19 -13.83 30.19 -13.85
CA VAL A 19 -13.40 29.13 -14.77
C VAL A 19 -13.58 27.79 -14.03
N SER A 20 -14.57 27.00 -14.43
CA SER A 20 -14.74 25.65 -13.91
C SER A 20 -13.57 24.79 -14.42
N ALA A 21 -12.63 24.45 -13.53
CA ALA A 21 -11.50 23.61 -13.87
C ALA A 21 -11.99 22.21 -14.26
N GLN A 22 -11.49 21.70 -15.40
CA GLN A 22 -11.72 20.31 -15.82
C GLN A 22 -11.16 19.37 -14.75
N GLN A 23 -11.94 18.35 -14.39
CA GLN A 23 -11.54 17.31 -13.46
C GLN A 23 -10.54 16.39 -14.16
N PRO A 24 -9.37 16.13 -13.53
CA PRO A 24 -8.38 15.24 -14.12
C PRO A 24 -8.93 13.83 -14.28
N MET A 25 -8.26 13.03 -15.12
CA MET A 25 -8.59 11.62 -15.27
C MET A 25 -8.64 10.97 -13.88
N TYR A 26 -9.68 10.19 -13.63
CA TYR A 26 -9.98 9.51 -12.37
C TYR A 26 -10.37 10.39 -11.18
N ALA A 27 -10.55 11.71 -11.36
CA ALA A 27 -11.13 12.56 -10.31
C ALA A 27 -12.66 12.45 -10.24
N GLN A 28 -13.21 12.81 -9.08
CA GLN A 28 -14.65 12.94 -8.91
C GLN A 28 -15.17 14.06 -9.80
N CYS A 29 -16.25 13.78 -10.52
CA CYS A 29 -16.89 14.72 -11.45
C CYS A 29 -18.40 14.84 -11.20
N GLY A 30 -18.91 14.22 -10.15
CA GLY A 30 -20.34 14.25 -9.82
C GLY A 30 -20.68 13.36 -8.63
N GLY A 31 -21.97 13.33 -8.31
CA GLY A 31 -22.54 12.65 -7.15
C GLY A 31 -23.35 13.59 -6.27
N ILE A 32 -24.20 13.01 -5.42
CA ILE A 32 -24.95 13.76 -4.40
C ILE A 32 -23.97 14.57 -3.55
N ASN A 33 -24.27 15.85 -3.35
CA ASN A 33 -23.48 16.85 -2.61
C ASN A 33 -22.11 17.23 -3.21
N TRP A 34 -21.76 16.78 -4.43
CA TRP A 34 -20.56 17.25 -5.12
C TRP A 34 -20.72 18.69 -5.63
N THR A 35 -19.83 19.58 -5.17
CA THR A 35 -19.80 21.00 -5.56
C THR A 35 -18.64 21.37 -6.49
N GLY A 36 -17.73 20.41 -6.79
CA GLY A 36 -16.58 20.63 -7.66
C GLY A 36 -16.90 20.60 -9.15
N GLY A 37 -15.85 20.58 -9.99
CA GLY A 37 -16.00 20.54 -11.45
C GLY A 37 -16.73 19.28 -11.89
N LYS A 38 -17.57 19.40 -12.93
CA LYS A 38 -18.36 18.27 -13.48
C LYS A 38 -17.88 17.78 -14.84
N THR A 39 -16.97 18.53 -15.43
CA THR A 39 -16.41 18.27 -16.75
C THR A 39 -15.07 17.59 -16.58
N CYS A 40 -14.86 16.46 -17.25
CA CYS A 40 -13.58 15.76 -17.23
C CYS A 40 -12.61 16.33 -18.26
N VAL A 41 -11.31 16.11 -18.05
CA VAL A 41 -10.27 16.35 -19.07
C VAL A 41 -10.57 15.57 -20.36
N SER A 42 -10.03 16.06 -21.47
CA SER A 42 -10.17 15.39 -22.78
C SER A 42 -9.78 13.91 -22.72
N GLY A 43 -10.57 13.05 -23.37
CA GLY A 43 -10.43 11.58 -23.33
C GLY A 43 -11.13 10.89 -22.16
N ALA A 44 -11.68 11.66 -21.22
CA ALA A 44 -12.45 11.16 -20.09
C ALA A 44 -13.91 11.63 -20.14
N SER A 45 -14.77 10.86 -19.51
CA SER A 45 -16.19 11.12 -19.36
C SER A 45 -16.59 10.96 -17.91
N CYS A 46 -17.53 11.78 -17.44
CA CYS A 46 -18.02 11.65 -16.09
C CYS A 46 -18.99 10.47 -15.99
N GLN A 47 -18.52 9.35 -15.45
CA GLN A 47 -19.30 8.12 -15.35
C GLN A 47 -19.78 7.92 -13.91
N LYS A 48 -21.07 7.57 -13.76
CA LYS A 48 -21.65 7.25 -12.45
C LYS A 48 -21.08 5.92 -11.95
N LEU A 49 -20.42 5.95 -10.80
CA LEU A 49 -20.05 4.73 -10.07
C LEU A 49 -21.13 4.38 -9.04
N ASN A 50 -21.65 5.39 -8.32
CA ASN A 50 -22.81 5.29 -7.44
C ASN A 50 -23.51 6.65 -7.30
N ASP A 51 -24.59 6.73 -6.51
CA ASP A 51 -25.37 7.97 -6.33
C ASP A 51 -24.56 9.14 -5.77
N TYR A 52 -23.55 8.85 -4.95
CA TYR A 52 -22.72 9.86 -4.28
C TYR A 52 -21.41 10.14 -5.02
N TYR A 53 -21.04 9.31 -6.02
CA TYR A 53 -19.73 9.38 -6.64
C TYR A 53 -19.75 9.04 -8.14
N TYR A 54 -19.40 10.03 -8.94
CA TYR A 54 -19.19 9.90 -10.38
C TYR A 54 -17.73 10.24 -10.65
N GLN A 55 -17.09 9.51 -11.55
CA GLN A 55 -15.65 9.60 -11.79
C GLN A 55 -15.34 9.86 -13.26
N CYS A 56 -14.31 10.66 -13.51
CA CYS A 56 -13.74 10.82 -14.83
C CYS A 56 -13.06 9.54 -15.28
N LEU A 57 -13.75 8.73 -16.09
CA LEU A 57 -13.23 7.48 -16.63
C LEU A 57 -13.02 7.59 -18.15
N PRO A 58 -12.02 6.89 -18.71
CA PRO A 58 -11.86 6.79 -20.16
C PRO A 58 -13.13 6.27 -20.86
N GLY A 59 -13.49 6.85 -22.02
CA GLY A 59 -14.37 6.20 -23.00
C GLY A 59 -15.89 6.30 -22.83
N GLY A 60 -16.46 7.34 -22.20
CA GLY A 60 -17.92 7.48 -22.11
C GLY A 60 -18.59 8.06 -23.38
N PRO A 61 -19.93 7.95 -23.45
CA PRO A 61 -20.69 8.24 -24.66
C PRO A 61 -20.64 9.72 -25.03
N THR A 62 -19.99 10.03 -26.16
CA THR A 62 -19.99 11.34 -26.79
C THR A 62 -21.38 11.66 -27.34
N SER A 63 -22.19 12.40 -26.59
CA SER A 63 -23.35 13.09 -27.16
C SER A 63 -22.87 14.41 -27.76
N THR A 64 -22.72 14.46 -29.09
CA THR A 64 -23.29 15.52 -29.96
C THR A 64 -22.93 15.24 -31.41
N SER A 65 -23.97 15.10 -32.22
CA SER A 65 -23.94 14.88 -33.66
C SER A 65 -23.65 16.18 -34.42
N LYS A 66 -22.78 16.10 -35.42
CA LYS A 66 -22.95 16.83 -36.68
C LYS A 66 -22.32 16.02 -37.82
N PRO A 67 -23.03 15.78 -38.95
CA PRO A 67 -22.47 15.00 -40.05
C PRO A 67 -21.47 15.84 -40.84
N ILE A 68 -20.25 15.32 -41.03
CA ILE A 68 -19.32 15.80 -42.05
C ILE A 68 -19.28 14.74 -43.15
N THR A 69 -19.78 15.13 -44.32
CA THR A 69 -19.71 14.35 -45.55
C THR A 69 -18.25 14.13 -45.93
N THR A 70 -17.78 12.88 -46.01
CA THR A 70 -16.45 12.55 -46.53
C THR A 70 -16.57 11.83 -47.87
N SER A 71 -16.05 12.46 -48.90
CA SER A 71 -15.84 11.89 -50.23
C SER A 71 -14.74 10.84 -50.17
N THR A 72 -14.99 9.66 -50.74
CA THR A 72 -14.03 8.56 -50.84
C THR A 72 -13.08 8.81 -52.00
N THR A 73 -11.81 9.08 -51.70
CA THR A 73 -10.71 8.93 -52.67
C THR A 73 -9.74 7.88 -52.16
N LYS A 74 -9.61 6.81 -52.94
CA LYS A 74 -8.74 5.66 -52.70
C LYS A 74 -7.32 6.07 -53.10
N ILE A 75 -6.46 6.32 -52.12
CA ILE A 75 -5.02 6.51 -52.35
C ILE A 75 -4.27 5.39 -51.65
N THR A 76 -3.65 4.55 -52.47
CA THR A 76 -2.66 3.55 -52.09
C THR A 76 -1.37 4.29 -51.73
N SER A 77 -0.96 4.29 -50.46
CA SER A 77 0.39 4.69 -50.07
C SER A 77 0.99 3.65 -49.12
N SER A 78 2.13 3.11 -49.55
CA SER A 78 3.03 2.27 -48.77
C SER A 78 3.80 3.15 -47.79
N THR A 79 3.65 2.90 -46.49
CA THR A 79 4.41 3.58 -45.43
C THR A 79 5.25 2.55 -44.67
N PRO A 80 6.52 2.87 -44.33
CA PRO A 80 7.44 1.92 -43.72
C PRO A 80 7.04 1.64 -42.27
N THR A 81 7.34 0.43 -41.81
CA THR A 81 7.18 -0.05 -40.44
C THR A 81 7.95 0.83 -39.46
N SER A 82 7.30 1.81 -38.86
CA SER A 82 7.75 2.44 -37.63
C SER A 82 7.40 1.50 -36.48
N THR A 83 8.40 0.79 -35.97
CA THR A 83 8.36 0.10 -34.68
C THR A 83 8.05 1.10 -33.58
N THR A 84 6.77 1.22 -33.21
CA THR A 84 6.37 1.72 -31.91
C THR A 84 6.94 0.76 -30.88
N SER A 85 7.92 1.22 -30.09
CA SER A 85 8.43 0.47 -28.96
C SER A 85 7.28 0.29 -27.96
N VAL A 86 6.71 -0.90 -27.94
CA VAL A 86 6.00 -1.40 -26.77
C VAL A 86 7.02 -1.33 -25.62
N GLY A 87 6.70 -0.57 -24.57
CA GLY A 87 7.56 -0.47 -23.40
C GLY A 87 7.91 -1.86 -22.87
N PRO A 88 9.09 -2.06 -22.28
CA PRO A 88 9.51 -3.38 -21.84
C PRO A 88 8.47 -3.93 -20.86
N SER A 89 7.94 -5.11 -21.20
CA SER A 89 7.32 -6.00 -20.23
C SER A 89 8.27 -6.11 -19.02
N PRO A 90 7.78 -6.07 -17.77
CA PRO A 90 8.62 -6.21 -16.57
C PRO A 90 9.12 -7.65 -16.46
N THR A 91 10.04 -8.04 -17.34
CA THR A 91 10.65 -9.36 -17.37
C THR A 91 11.77 -9.38 -16.34
N GLY A 92 11.49 -9.95 -15.17
CA GLY A 92 12.49 -10.20 -14.13
C GLY A 92 12.00 -9.85 -12.72
N ASN A 93 12.64 -10.45 -11.72
CA ASN A 93 12.39 -10.14 -10.31
C ASN A 93 12.81 -8.69 -10.01
N PRO A 94 11.91 -7.83 -9.47
CA PRO A 94 12.21 -6.42 -9.21
C PRO A 94 13.31 -6.22 -8.15
N TYR A 95 13.61 -7.21 -7.32
CA TYR A 95 14.66 -7.14 -6.31
C TYR A 95 16.02 -7.62 -6.79
N ALA A 96 16.06 -8.41 -7.87
CA ALA A 96 17.31 -8.98 -8.38
C ALA A 96 18.32 -7.89 -8.75
N GLY A 97 19.56 -8.05 -8.25
CA GLY A 97 20.68 -7.15 -8.50
C GLY A 97 20.58 -5.77 -7.84
N LYS A 98 19.61 -5.54 -6.94
CA LYS A 98 19.40 -4.26 -6.26
C LYS A 98 19.74 -4.35 -4.78
N VAL A 99 20.02 -3.19 -4.19
CA VAL A 99 20.21 -3.04 -2.75
C VAL A 99 18.88 -2.64 -2.12
N PHE A 100 18.49 -3.32 -1.06
CA PHE A 100 17.28 -3.01 -0.31
C PHE A 100 17.56 -1.75 0.54
N TYR A 101 16.79 -0.69 0.30
CA TYR A 101 17.02 0.59 0.96
C TYR A 101 16.72 0.48 2.47
N ALA A 102 17.72 0.77 3.29
CA ALA A 102 17.59 0.84 4.75
C ALA A 102 17.14 2.25 5.16
N ASN A 103 15.87 2.41 5.53
CA ASN A 103 15.29 3.73 5.77
C ASN A 103 15.85 4.38 7.05
N THR A 104 16.18 5.67 6.94
CA THR A 104 16.89 6.42 7.98
C THR A 104 16.04 6.73 9.21
N VAL A 105 14.71 6.80 9.07
CA VAL A 105 13.80 7.05 10.20
C VAL A 105 13.77 5.85 11.14
N TYR A 106 13.64 4.63 10.61
CA TYR A 106 13.72 3.42 11.42
C TYR A 106 15.12 3.25 12.03
N ARG A 107 16.19 3.51 11.25
CA ARG A 107 17.57 3.53 11.77
C ARG A 107 17.73 4.45 12.98
N ALA A 108 17.13 5.64 12.95
CA ALA A 108 17.20 6.59 14.06
C ALA A 108 16.54 6.04 15.34
N LYS A 109 15.39 5.36 15.22
CA LYS A 109 14.73 4.68 16.37
C LYS A 109 15.64 3.58 16.96
N VAL A 110 16.23 2.76 16.10
CA VAL A 110 17.17 1.71 16.49
C VAL A 110 18.42 2.30 17.18
N GLN A 111 18.98 3.38 16.63
CA GLN A 111 20.16 4.03 17.22
C GLN A 111 19.83 4.65 18.59
N ALA A 112 18.65 5.25 18.75
CA ALA A 112 18.21 5.76 20.05
C ALA A 112 18.11 4.62 21.09
N GLU A 113 17.62 3.45 20.69
CA GLU A 113 17.57 2.27 21.56
C GLU A 113 18.96 1.74 21.90
N ALA A 114 19.89 1.70 20.93
CA ALA A 114 21.29 1.33 21.19
C ALA A 114 21.95 2.29 22.20
N ASN A 115 21.75 3.60 22.03
CA ASN A 115 22.29 4.62 22.94
C ASN A 115 21.71 4.46 24.35
N LYS A 116 20.41 4.18 24.46
CA LYS A 116 19.75 3.87 25.73
C LYS A 116 20.40 2.65 26.40
N LEU A 117 20.61 1.55 25.67
CA LEU A 117 21.29 0.36 26.19
C LEU A 117 22.72 0.62 26.65
N ILE A 118 23.46 1.50 25.96
CA ILE A 118 24.80 1.94 26.41
C ILE A 118 24.71 2.66 27.75
N SER A 119 23.75 3.57 27.91
CA SER A 119 23.54 4.29 29.19
C SER A 119 23.11 3.37 30.33
N GLU A 120 22.46 2.25 30.02
CA GLU A 120 22.07 1.18 30.95
C GLU A 120 23.22 0.19 31.25
N GLY A 121 24.42 0.40 30.68
CA GLY A 121 25.58 -0.49 30.87
C GLY A 121 25.54 -1.78 30.03
N ASN A 122 24.65 -1.89 29.05
CA ASN A 122 24.46 -3.07 28.22
C ASN A 122 25.06 -2.89 26.80
N SER A 123 26.36 -2.61 26.73
CA SER A 123 27.06 -2.34 25.47
C SER A 123 27.04 -3.52 24.49
N ALA A 124 27.02 -4.76 24.99
CA ALA A 124 26.97 -5.95 24.15
C ALA A 124 25.62 -6.08 23.42
N LEU A 125 24.50 -5.83 24.10
CA LEU A 125 23.19 -5.79 23.45
C LEU A 125 23.06 -4.57 22.54
N ALA A 126 23.59 -3.41 22.96
CA ALA A 126 23.60 -2.21 22.13
C ALA A 126 24.29 -2.42 20.78
N ALA A 127 25.42 -3.13 20.75
CA ALA A 127 26.12 -3.47 19.51
C ALA A 127 25.27 -4.36 18.58
N LYS A 128 24.51 -5.32 19.12
CA LYS A 128 23.57 -6.13 18.34
C LYS A 128 22.41 -5.30 17.81
N VAL A 129 21.83 -4.45 18.66
CA VAL A 129 20.73 -3.55 18.31
C VAL A 129 21.16 -2.62 17.17
N ALA A 130 22.34 -2.01 17.25
CA ALA A 130 22.81 -1.07 16.24
C ALA A 130 22.84 -1.66 14.83
N LYS A 131 23.22 -2.95 14.69
CA LYS A 131 23.20 -3.66 13.39
C LYS A 131 21.82 -3.71 12.74
N VAL A 132 20.74 -3.64 13.54
CA VAL A 132 19.37 -3.67 13.02
C VAL A 132 19.06 -2.42 12.19
N GLY A 133 19.72 -1.29 12.46
CA GLY A 133 19.50 -0.03 11.75
C GLY A 133 20.00 -0.05 10.30
N ASP A 134 20.79 -1.06 9.92
CA ASP A 134 21.28 -1.26 8.56
C ASP A 134 20.41 -2.23 7.75
N ILE A 135 19.37 -2.80 8.36
CA ILE A 135 18.45 -3.74 7.71
C ILE A 135 17.26 -2.95 7.12
N SER A 136 16.94 -3.24 5.86
CA SER A 136 15.79 -2.64 5.19
C SER A 136 14.47 -3.07 5.83
N THR A 137 13.63 -2.10 6.14
CA THR A 137 12.27 -2.30 6.65
C THR A 137 11.25 -1.52 5.82
N GLY A 138 9.99 -1.98 5.81
CA GLY A 138 8.89 -1.33 5.12
C GLY A 138 8.63 0.09 5.62
N ILE A 139 8.38 1.01 4.68
CA ILE A 139 7.95 2.38 4.97
C ILE A 139 6.42 2.43 4.89
N TRP A 140 5.76 2.60 6.03
CA TRP A 140 4.31 2.57 6.14
C TRP A 140 3.71 3.94 5.87
N ILE A 141 2.83 4.00 4.87
CA ILE A 141 2.05 5.17 4.48
C ILE A 141 0.63 4.90 4.99
N ALA A 142 0.43 5.05 6.30
CA ALA A 142 -0.77 4.55 6.98
C ALA A 142 -1.89 5.60 7.17
N ASP A 143 -1.68 6.81 6.64
CA ASP A 143 -2.62 7.94 6.69
C ASP A 143 -2.20 9.03 5.68
N ARG A 144 -3.07 10.01 5.42
CA ARG A 144 -2.74 11.18 4.59
C ARG A 144 -1.61 12.04 5.15
N ALA A 145 -1.45 12.11 6.47
CA ALA A 145 -0.41 12.92 7.09
C ALA A 145 1.00 12.37 6.80
N SER A 146 1.11 11.07 6.52
CA SER A 146 2.35 10.39 6.14
C SER A 146 2.74 10.60 4.68
N VAL A 147 1.81 10.94 3.79
CA VAL A 147 2.08 11.07 2.34
C VAL A 147 3.21 12.06 2.01
N PRO A 148 3.30 13.26 2.62
CA PRO A 148 4.42 14.17 2.37
C PRO A 148 5.79 13.57 2.74
N SER A 149 5.85 12.64 3.70
CA SER A 149 7.11 12.01 4.12
C SER A 149 7.69 11.06 3.06
N ILE A 150 6.87 10.59 2.11
CA ILE A 150 7.33 9.72 1.00
C ILE A 150 8.47 10.41 0.23
N ALA A 151 8.33 11.70 -0.07
CA ALA A 151 9.38 12.46 -0.76
C ALA A 151 10.72 12.41 -0.01
N THR A 152 10.69 12.51 1.32
CA THR A 152 11.89 12.45 2.16
C THR A 152 12.57 11.09 2.04
N TYR A 153 11.82 10.00 2.16
CA TYR A 153 12.38 8.64 2.03
C TYR A 153 12.93 8.37 0.64
N LEU A 154 12.19 8.74 -0.41
CA LEU A 154 12.59 8.49 -1.79
C LEU A 154 13.77 9.38 -2.20
N GLN A 155 13.85 10.61 -1.70
CA GLN A 155 15.01 11.47 -1.93
C GLN A 155 16.26 10.91 -1.25
N ASP A 156 16.15 10.40 -0.03
CA ASP A 156 17.28 9.76 0.65
C ASP A 156 17.72 8.48 -0.08
N ALA A 157 16.77 7.62 -0.47
CA ALA A 157 17.07 6.43 -1.28
C ALA A 157 17.75 6.79 -2.62
N LEU A 158 17.31 7.86 -3.28
CA LEU A 158 17.94 8.37 -4.50
C LEU A 158 19.36 8.89 -4.24
N ASN A 159 19.59 9.57 -3.12
CA ASN A 159 20.92 10.01 -2.71
C ASN A 159 21.85 8.80 -2.49
N VAL A 160 21.39 7.77 -1.77
CA VAL A 160 22.14 6.53 -1.57
C VAL A 160 22.43 5.83 -2.91
N GLN A 161 21.45 5.78 -3.82
CA GLN A 161 21.64 5.22 -5.16
C GLN A 161 22.74 5.96 -5.93
N ASN A 162 22.71 7.29 -5.91
CA ASN A 162 23.65 8.11 -6.66
C ASN A 162 25.07 8.05 -6.06
N GLN A 163 25.19 8.04 -4.73
CA GLN A 163 26.48 7.97 -4.04
C GLN A 163 27.14 6.60 -4.18
N SER A 164 26.36 5.51 -4.08
CA SER A 164 26.90 4.15 -4.15
C SER A 164 27.05 3.61 -5.57
N GLY A 165 26.37 4.22 -6.55
CA GLY A 165 26.23 3.69 -7.91
C GLY A 165 25.37 2.42 -8.00
N LYS A 166 24.81 1.93 -6.88
CA LYS A 166 24.00 0.71 -6.82
C LYS A 166 22.52 1.05 -6.85
N LYS A 167 21.78 0.37 -7.73
CA LYS A 167 20.32 0.52 -7.83
C LYS A 167 19.64 0.13 -6.52
N GLN A 168 18.73 0.98 -6.06
CA GLN A 168 17.98 0.76 -4.82
C GLN A 168 16.57 0.23 -5.12
N VAL A 169 16.10 -0.66 -4.26
CA VAL A 169 14.69 -1.05 -4.16
C VAL A 169 14.14 -0.57 -2.81
N VAL A 170 13.04 0.17 -2.86
CA VAL A 170 12.42 0.80 -1.69
C VAL A 170 11.15 0.02 -1.31
N PRO A 171 11.12 -0.67 -0.16
CA PRO A 171 9.91 -1.34 0.32
C PRO A 171 8.96 -0.32 0.95
N LEU A 172 7.75 -0.24 0.41
CA LEU A 172 6.70 0.68 0.83
C LEU A 172 5.45 -0.13 1.20
N VAL A 173 4.65 0.40 2.12
CA VAL A 173 3.36 -0.17 2.49
C VAL A 173 2.32 0.93 2.32
N VAL A 174 1.38 0.72 1.41
CA VAL A 174 0.19 1.58 1.24
C VAL A 174 -0.93 0.91 2.02
N TYR A 175 -1.43 1.58 3.05
CA TYR A 175 -2.32 0.96 4.03
C TYR A 175 -3.27 1.98 4.62
N ASP A 176 -4.33 2.36 3.90
CA ASP A 176 -5.30 3.34 4.40
C ASP A 176 -6.71 3.13 3.84
N LEU A 177 -7.07 1.89 3.48
CA LEU A 177 -8.42 1.57 3.01
C LEU A 177 -9.52 2.13 3.95
N PRO A 178 -10.68 2.53 3.41
CA PRO A 178 -11.83 2.85 4.25
C PRO A 178 -12.30 1.62 5.03
N ASP A 179 -12.76 1.86 6.24
CA ASP A 179 -13.18 0.84 7.20
C ASP A 179 -12.06 -0.21 7.45
N ARG A 180 -10.80 0.25 7.49
CA ARG A 180 -9.60 -0.56 7.77
C ARG A 180 -9.76 -1.38 9.06
N ASP A 181 -9.14 -2.55 9.10
CA ASP A 181 -9.13 -3.49 10.24
C ASP A 181 -10.54 -3.86 10.71
N CYS A 182 -11.40 -4.25 9.78
CA CYS A 182 -12.80 -4.52 10.04
C CYS A 182 -13.07 -5.65 11.06
N SER A 183 -12.05 -6.47 11.38
CA SER A 183 -12.12 -7.56 12.35
C SER A 183 -11.32 -7.30 13.64
N GLY A 184 -10.32 -6.41 13.61
CA GLY A 184 -9.32 -6.26 14.68
C GLY A 184 -9.28 -4.89 15.36
N GLY A 185 -9.65 -3.79 14.69
CA GLY A 185 -9.80 -2.44 15.26
C GLY A 185 -8.56 -1.76 15.87
N ALA A 186 -7.46 -2.46 16.17
CA ALA A 186 -6.27 -1.91 16.84
C ALA A 186 -5.50 -0.91 15.96
N SER A 187 -5.60 -1.02 14.63
CA SER A 187 -5.07 -0.07 13.66
C SER A 187 -6.17 0.54 12.78
N ALA A 188 -7.34 0.86 13.36
CA ALA A 188 -8.41 1.54 12.63
C ALA A 188 -7.89 2.76 11.83
N GLY A 189 -8.26 2.83 10.55
CA GLY A 189 -7.83 3.87 9.60
C GLY A 189 -8.62 5.17 9.71
N GLU A 190 -8.18 6.22 9.03
CA GLU A 190 -8.82 7.54 9.11
C GLU A 190 -10.08 7.68 8.23
N PHE A 191 -10.32 6.73 7.33
CA PHE A 191 -11.46 6.73 6.42
C PHE A 191 -12.55 5.75 6.84
N SER A 192 -13.80 6.19 6.72
CA SER A 192 -14.97 5.32 6.83
C SER A 192 -15.86 5.43 5.60
N SER A 193 -16.38 4.31 5.11
CA SER A 193 -17.27 4.28 3.94
C SER A 193 -18.53 5.13 4.14
N ALA A 194 -19.07 5.17 5.36
CA ALA A 194 -20.22 6.00 5.72
C ALA A 194 -19.97 7.51 5.55
N ASN A 195 -18.71 7.93 5.60
CA ASN A 195 -18.29 9.34 5.55
C ASN A 195 -17.45 9.66 4.31
N GLY A 196 -17.84 9.09 3.17
CA GLY A 196 -17.18 9.32 1.88
C GLY A 196 -15.77 8.75 1.79
N GLY A 197 -15.46 7.72 2.57
CA GLY A 197 -14.11 7.14 2.67
C GLY A 197 -13.56 6.61 1.35
N GLU A 198 -14.42 6.14 0.44
CA GLU A 198 -13.99 5.69 -0.89
C GLU A 198 -13.35 6.83 -1.70
N ALA A 199 -13.98 8.01 -1.72
CA ALA A 199 -13.45 9.18 -2.43
C ALA A 199 -12.13 9.66 -1.80
N LYS A 200 -12.08 9.71 -0.45
CA LYS A 200 -10.88 10.12 0.29
C LYS A 200 -9.71 9.17 0.07
N TYR A 201 -9.97 7.88 -0.02
CA TYR A 201 -8.96 6.88 -0.35
C TYR A 201 -8.40 7.08 -1.76
N GLN A 202 -9.28 7.38 -2.73
CA GLN A 202 -8.83 7.68 -4.10
C GLN A 202 -7.97 8.95 -4.15
N GLU A 203 -8.31 10.00 -3.41
CA GLU A 203 -7.47 11.20 -3.25
C GLU A 203 -6.11 10.87 -2.61
N TYR A 204 -6.11 10.04 -1.56
CA TYR A 204 -4.89 9.54 -0.93
C TYR A 204 -3.99 8.78 -1.92
N ILE A 205 -4.56 7.85 -2.70
CA ILE A 205 -3.82 7.12 -3.75
C ILE A 205 -3.26 8.05 -4.81
N GLN A 206 -4.01 9.07 -5.24
CA GLN A 206 -3.50 10.06 -6.18
C GLN A 206 -2.33 10.85 -5.59
N ALA A 207 -2.39 11.22 -4.31
CA ALA A 207 -1.30 11.91 -3.64
C ALA A 207 -0.04 11.02 -3.55
N VAL A 208 -0.20 9.73 -3.21
CA VAL A 208 0.89 8.73 -3.24
C VAL A 208 1.49 8.59 -4.64
N TYR A 209 0.64 8.50 -5.67
CA TYR A 209 1.07 8.41 -7.07
C TYR A 209 1.97 9.59 -7.47
N GLN A 210 1.62 10.83 -7.08
CA GLN A 210 2.45 12.00 -7.39
C GLN A 210 3.84 11.89 -6.75
N GLN A 211 3.92 11.39 -5.52
CA GLN A 211 5.21 11.17 -4.85
C GLN A 211 6.03 10.10 -5.57
N PHE A 212 5.44 8.96 -5.92
CA PHE A 212 6.15 7.87 -6.60
C PHE A 212 6.65 8.26 -7.99
N LYS A 213 5.80 8.96 -8.76
CA LYS A 213 6.11 9.43 -10.11
C LYS A 213 7.35 10.35 -10.16
N ALA A 214 7.63 11.07 -9.08
CA ALA A 214 8.78 11.97 -9.01
C ALA A 214 10.14 11.25 -8.96
N PHE A 215 10.17 9.93 -8.71
CA PHE A 215 11.41 9.15 -8.56
C PHE A 215 11.49 7.97 -9.54
N PRO A 216 11.47 8.19 -10.86
CA PRO A 216 11.35 7.13 -11.87
C PRO A 216 12.58 6.19 -11.96
N THR A 217 13.70 6.55 -11.33
CA THR A 217 14.96 5.78 -11.38
C THR A 217 15.13 4.82 -10.20
N LEU A 218 14.30 4.95 -9.16
CA LEU A 218 14.23 4.00 -8.05
C LEU A 218 13.29 2.85 -8.42
N THR A 219 13.52 1.67 -7.85
CA THR A 219 12.52 0.59 -7.88
C THR A 219 11.65 0.71 -6.64
N LEU A 220 10.34 0.84 -6.81
CA LEU A 220 9.37 0.94 -5.72
C LEU A 220 8.63 -0.39 -5.62
N ALA A 221 8.72 -1.06 -4.48
CA ALA A 221 8.02 -2.31 -4.24
C ALA A 221 7.02 -2.13 -3.10
N VAL A 222 5.74 -2.29 -3.41
CA VAL A 222 4.63 -1.85 -2.56
C VAL A 222 3.86 -3.06 -2.07
N SER A 223 3.84 -3.28 -0.76
CA SER A 223 2.84 -4.13 -0.11
C SER A 223 1.54 -3.31 -0.04
N LEU A 224 0.51 -3.76 -0.74
CA LEU A 224 -0.74 -3.01 -0.89
C LEU A 224 -1.81 -3.57 0.05
N GLU A 225 -2.19 -2.72 1.00
CA GLU A 225 -3.28 -2.90 1.97
C GLU A 225 -3.25 -4.23 2.72
N PRO A 226 -2.22 -4.46 3.58
CA PRO A 226 -2.22 -5.57 4.53
C PRO A 226 -3.55 -5.69 5.29
N ASP A 227 -3.90 -6.91 5.70
CA ASP A 227 -5.14 -7.24 6.44
C ASP A 227 -6.45 -6.97 5.67
N SER A 228 -6.40 -6.85 4.34
CA SER A 228 -7.61 -6.64 3.54
C SER A 228 -8.18 -7.96 2.98
N ILE A 229 -7.36 -8.75 2.27
CA ILE A 229 -7.84 -9.92 1.53
C ILE A 229 -8.23 -11.05 2.48
N GLY A 230 -7.49 -11.25 3.58
CA GLY A 230 -7.86 -12.21 4.64
C GLY A 230 -9.28 -12.00 5.16
N ASN A 231 -9.62 -10.76 5.48
CA ASN A 231 -10.95 -10.39 5.96
C ASN A 231 -12.05 -10.58 4.90
N MET A 232 -11.76 -10.32 3.63
CA MET A 232 -12.70 -10.56 2.51
C MET A 232 -12.99 -12.04 2.26
N VAL A 233 -12.07 -12.92 2.64
CA VAL A 233 -12.20 -14.36 2.44
C VAL A 233 -12.85 -15.03 3.64
N SER A 234 -12.34 -14.81 4.87
CA SER A 234 -12.77 -15.60 6.03
C SER A 234 -13.72 -14.88 6.98
N ASN A 235 -13.73 -13.54 7.00
CA ASN A 235 -14.40 -12.77 8.06
C ASN A 235 -15.71 -12.10 7.60
N GLN A 236 -16.32 -12.62 6.52
CA GLN A 236 -17.60 -12.13 6.01
C GLN A 236 -18.79 -12.40 6.96
N GLY A 237 -18.60 -13.22 8.00
CA GLY A 237 -19.57 -13.38 9.10
C GLY A 237 -19.61 -12.16 10.05
N ILE A 238 -18.58 -11.30 10.04
CA ILE A 238 -18.55 -10.06 10.82
C ILE A 238 -19.30 -8.98 10.01
N PRO A 239 -20.42 -8.41 10.51
CA PRO A 239 -21.22 -7.46 9.72
C PRO A 239 -20.45 -6.25 9.21
N PHE A 240 -19.49 -5.75 10.00
CA PHE A 240 -18.64 -4.64 9.60
C PHE A 240 -17.73 -5.01 8.41
N CYS A 241 -17.08 -6.19 8.45
CA CYS A 241 -16.30 -6.69 7.32
C CYS A 241 -17.12 -6.98 6.07
N ALA A 242 -18.32 -7.55 6.22
CA ALA A 242 -19.22 -7.79 5.09
C ALA A 242 -19.64 -6.47 4.40
N THR A 243 -19.83 -5.41 5.19
CA THR A 243 -20.17 -4.07 4.68
C THR A 243 -18.96 -3.37 4.04
N ALA A 244 -17.78 -3.54 4.62
CA ALA A 244 -16.54 -2.93 4.13
C ALA A 244 -16.04 -3.56 2.82
N ALA A 245 -16.19 -4.88 2.66
CA ALA A 245 -15.57 -5.63 1.56
C ALA A 245 -15.87 -5.09 0.15
N PRO A 246 -17.11 -4.71 -0.23
CA PRO A 246 -17.38 -4.13 -1.54
C PRO A 246 -16.64 -2.81 -1.79
N VAL A 247 -16.54 -1.94 -0.78
CA VAL A 247 -15.84 -0.65 -0.89
C VAL A 247 -14.34 -0.87 -0.99
N GLN A 248 -13.80 -1.78 -0.16
CA GLN A 248 -12.38 -2.10 -0.16
C GLN A 248 -11.92 -2.75 -1.47
N LYS A 249 -12.72 -3.64 -2.07
CA LYS A 249 -12.45 -4.20 -3.41
C LYS A 249 -12.33 -3.11 -4.48
N ARG A 250 -13.21 -2.10 -4.46
CA ARG A 250 -13.14 -0.96 -5.40
C ARG A 250 -11.93 -0.06 -5.12
N GLY A 251 -11.62 0.19 -3.84
CA GLY A 251 -10.41 0.90 -3.43
C GLY A 251 -9.15 0.23 -3.95
N LEU A 252 -8.99 -1.08 -3.74
CA LEU A 252 -7.87 -1.86 -4.25
C LEU A 252 -7.77 -1.83 -5.78
N ALA A 253 -8.90 -2.01 -6.48
CA ALA A 253 -8.93 -1.92 -7.94
C ALA A 253 -8.47 -0.55 -8.44
N TYR A 254 -8.85 0.52 -7.75
CA TYR A 254 -8.39 1.88 -8.03
C TYR A 254 -6.90 2.07 -7.75
N ALA A 255 -6.41 1.60 -6.60
CA ALA A 255 -4.98 1.68 -6.26
C ALA A 255 -4.11 1.01 -7.32
N ILE A 256 -4.51 -0.17 -7.80
CA ILE A 256 -3.81 -0.88 -8.89
C ILE A 256 -3.90 -0.11 -10.21
N SER A 257 -5.08 0.43 -10.56
CA SER A 257 -5.30 1.14 -11.83
C SER A 257 -4.53 2.46 -11.94
N VAL A 258 -4.09 3.01 -10.80
CA VAL A 258 -3.28 4.22 -10.70
C VAL A 258 -1.80 3.89 -10.48
N LEU A 259 -1.45 3.25 -9.37
CA LEU A 259 -0.05 3.02 -8.99
C LEU A 259 0.63 1.99 -9.88
N GLY A 260 -0.11 0.97 -10.33
CA GLY A 260 0.38 -0.10 -11.19
C GLY A 260 0.65 0.33 -12.65
N THR A 261 0.47 1.61 -12.96
CA THR A 261 0.79 2.20 -14.27
C THR A 261 2.21 2.77 -14.32
N LEU A 262 2.84 2.96 -13.16
CA LEU A 262 4.20 3.47 -13.07
C LEU A 262 5.19 2.35 -13.43
N PRO A 263 6.11 2.56 -14.40
CA PRO A 263 6.98 1.50 -14.92
C PRO A 263 7.99 0.98 -13.90
N ASN A 264 8.23 1.72 -12.81
CA ASN A 264 9.17 1.39 -11.76
C ASN A 264 8.48 0.98 -10.44
N THR A 265 7.16 0.81 -10.44
CA THR A 265 6.37 0.45 -9.26
C THR A 265 5.80 -0.95 -9.39
N TYR A 266 6.07 -1.80 -8.40
CA TYR A 266 5.69 -3.20 -8.36
C TYR A 266 4.75 -3.44 -7.17
N LEU A 267 3.49 -3.74 -7.46
CA LEU A 267 2.46 -3.94 -6.44
C LEU A 267 2.34 -5.42 -6.05
N TYR A 268 2.29 -5.67 -4.76
CA TYR A 268 1.99 -6.98 -4.16
C TYR A 268 0.80 -6.80 -3.22
N LEU A 269 -0.36 -7.31 -3.60
CA LEU A 269 -1.55 -7.22 -2.75
C LEU A 269 -1.42 -8.14 -1.55
N ASP A 270 -2.04 -7.76 -0.43
CA ASP A 270 -2.18 -8.64 0.72
C ASP A 270 -2.66 -10.04 0.35
N GLY A 271 -1.99 -11.04 0.91
CA GLY A 271 -2.37 -12.45 0.85
C GLY A 271 -2.54 -13.07 2.22
N ALA A 272 -2.68 -12.25 3.27
CA ALA A 272 -2.64 -12.66 4.65
C ALA A 272 -1.38 -13.52 4.94
N HIS A 273 -1.55 -14.73 5.45
CA HIS A 273 -0.46 -15.64 5.77
C HIS A 273 -0.94 -17.10 5.80
N ALA A 274 0.00 -18.04 5.86
CA ALA A 274 -0.24 -19.47 5.74
C ALA A 274 -1.20 -20.01 6.81
N THR A 275 -1.08 -19.57 8.06
CA THR A 275 -1.99 -19.97 9.15
C THR A 275 -3.37 -19.30 9.11
N TRP A 276 -3.65 -18.45 8.12
CA TRP A 276 -4.96 -17.84 7.89
C TRP A 276 -5.60 -18.31 6.59
N LEU A 277 -4.96 -18.07 5.44
CA LEU A 277 -5.50 -18.39 4.11
C LEU A 277 -4.79 -19.57 3.42
N GLY A 278 -3.82 -20.21 4.08
CA GLY A 278 -3.10 -21.36 3.54
C GLY A 278 -3.83 -22.69 3.62
N TRP A 279 -5.02 -22.72 4.22
CA TRP A 279 -5.88 -23.91 4.26
C TRP A 279 -6.43 -24.23 2.86
N PRO A 280 -6.57 -25.52 2.48
CA PRO A 280 -7.03 -25.91 1.14
C PRO A 280 -8.33 -25.24 0.69
N ASP A 281 -9.30 -25.12 1.60
CA ASP A 281 -10.61 -24.52 1.30
C ASP A 281 -10.55 -22.99 1.12
N SER A 282 -9.47 -22.34 1.55
CA SER A 282 -9.25 -20.90 1.40
C SER A 282 -8.53 -20.53 0.10
N LEU A 283 -7.77 -21.45 -0.52
CA LEU A 283 -6.92 -21.13 -1.68
C LEU A 283 -7.73 -20.63 -2.89
N GLY A 284 -8.80 -21.34 -3.25
CA GLY A 284 -9.68 -20.96 -4.34
C GLY A 284 -10.39 -19.61 -4.10
N PRO A 285 -11.06 -19.42 -2.95
CA PRO A 285 -11.64 -18.12 -2.57
C PRO A 285 -10.64 -16.96 -2.57
N THR A 286 -9.43 -17.15 -2.03
CA THR A 286 -8.36 -16.13 -2.03
C THR A 286 -8.00 -15.73 -3.45
N ALA A 287 -7.71 -16.70 -4.32
CA ALA A 287 -7.40 -16.41 -5.72
C ALA A 287 -8.56 -15.71 -6.42
N LYS A 288 -9.81 -16.13 -6.18
CA LYS A 288 -10.99 -15.48 -6.76
C LYS A 288 -11.08 -14.01 -6.37
N VAL A 289 -10.92 -13.66 -5.08
CA VAL A 289 -10.98 -12.27 -4.63
C VAL A 289 -9.89 -11.42 -5.30
N LEU A 290 -8.64 -11.91 -5.34
CA LEU A 290 -7.53 -11.22 -5.99
C LEU A 290 -7.77 -11.06 -7.51
N GLY A 291 -8.25 -12.10 -8.17
CA GLY A 291 -8.60 -12.09 -9.60
C GLY A 291 -9.71 -11.11 -9.93
N ASP A 292 -10.79 -11.08 -9.14
CA ASP A 292 -11.91 -10.13 -9.32
C ASP A 292 -11.41 -8.67 -9.20
N ILE A 293 -10.58 -8.37 -8.19
CA ILE A 293 -10.00 -7.04 -7.98
C ILE A 293 -9.09 -6.65 -9.15
N TYR A 294 -8.22 -7.57 -9.59
CA TYR A 294 -7.31 -7.28 -10.70
C TYR A 294 -8.06 -7.09 -12.02
N ALA A 295 -9.08 -7.90 -12.29
CA ALA A 295 -9.95 -7.71 -13.46
C ALA A 295 -10.64 -6.35 -13.44
N ALA A 296 -11.17 -5.92 -12.28
CA ALA A 296 -11.75 -4.58 -12.11
C ALA A 296 -10.71 -3.47 -12.33
N ALA A 297 -9.47 -3.65 -11.84
CA ALA A 297 -8.38 -2.70 -12.10
C ALA A 297 -8.06 -2.58 -13.59
N LYS A 298 -8.05 -3.70 -14.33
CA LYS A 298 -7.84 -3.71 -15.79
C LYS A 298 -8.99 -3.07 -16.57
N GLN A 299 -10.22 -3.15 -16.06
CA GLN A 299 -11.37 -2.44 -16.62
C GLN A 299 -11.23 -0.92 -16.44
N LEU A 300 -10.76 -0.48 -15.26
CA LEU A 300 -10.48 0.94 -15.00
C LEU A 300 -9.30 1.44 -15.84
N ASN A 301 -8.26 0.62 -16.00
CA ASN A 301 -7.07 0.93 -16.79
C ASN A 301 -6.43 -0.34 -17.37
N PRO A 302 -6.49 -0.56 -18.70
CA PRO A 302 -5.93 -1.75 -19.34
C PRO A 302 -4.41 -1.92 -19.13
N ASN A 303 -3.69 -0.84 -18.84
CA ASN A 303 -2.24 -0.85 -18.57
C ASN A 303 -1.91 -1.12 -17.10
N ALA A 304 -2.89 -1.29 -16.22
CA ALA A 304 -2.67 -1.60 -14.83
C ALA A 304 -1.92 -2.93 -14.68
N LEU A 305 -0.88 -2.94 -13.84
CA LEU A 305 -0.09 -4.12 -13.53
C LEU A 305 -0.06 -4.36 -12.03
N VAL A 306 -0.02 -5.63 -11.70
CA VAL A 306 0.32 -6.14 -10.37
C VAL A 306 1.44 -7.14 -10.56
N ARG A 307 2.36 -7.22 -9.59
CA ARG A 307 3.45 -8.19 -9.63
C ARG A 307 3.03 -9.50 -8.97
N GLY A 308 2.29 -9.42 -7.87
CA GLY A 308 1.85 -10.62 -7.16
C GLY A 308 1.19 -10.36 -5.82
N VAL A 309 1.57 -11.15 -4.82
CA VAL A 309 0.95 -11.19 -3.48
C VAL A 309 2.01 -11.01 -2.39
N GLY A 310 1.72 -10.22 -1.35
CA GLY A 310 2.55 -10.09 -0.16
C GLY A 310 1.95 -10.88 1.00
N THR A 311 2.75 -11.71 1.67
CA THR A 311 2.27 -12.54 2.80
C THR A 311 3.10 -12.36 4.06
N ASP A 312 2.56 -12.87 5.18
CA ASP A 312 3.12 -12.82 6.52
C ASP A 312 3.33 -11.40 7.07
N VAL A 313 2.81 -10.37 6.38
CA VAL A 313 2.98 -8.96 6.77
C VAL A 313 2.48 -8.77 8.19
N SER A 314 3.37 -8.27 9.07
CA SER A 314 3.08 -8.11 10.49
C SER A 314 2.72 -9.41 11.23
N ASN A 315 3.06 -10.58 10.70
CA ASN A 315 2.88 -11.86 11.38
C ASN A 315 4.25 -12.45 11.76
N TYR A 316 4.30 -13.77 11.98
CA TYR A 316 5.45 -14.46 12.57
C TYR A 316 5.64 -15.88 12.00
N ASN A 317 5.00 -16.26 10.88
CA ASN A 317 5.09 -17.64 10.36
C ASN A 317 6.50 -17.90 9.84
N GLY A 318 6.97 -19.15 9.97
CA GLY A 318 8.24 -19.55 9.40
C GLY A 318 8.23 -19.50 7.88
N LEU A 319 9.35 -19.12 7.27
CA LEU A 319 9.50 -19.02 5.82
C LEU A 319 9.03 -20.27 5.06
N ASP A 320 9.37 -21.47 5.53
CA ASP A 320 9.00 -22.72 4.86
C ASP A 320 7.48 -22.93 4.83
N GLN A 321 6.77 -22.46 5.86
CA GLN A 321 5.32 -22.52 5.94
C GLN A 321 4.69 -21.57 4.92
N GLU A 322 5.21 -20.34 4.83
CA GLU A 322 4.74 -19.35 3.84
C GLU A 322 5.03 -19.81 2.41
N VAL A 323 6.21 -20.37 2.14
CA VAL A 323 6.57 -20.89 0.80
C VAL A 323 5.67 -22.05 0.40
N THR A 324 5.28 -22.90 1.36
CA THR A 324 4.28 -23.96 1.13
C THR A 324 2.94 -23.36 0.74
N TYR A 325 2.49 -22.32 1.46
CA TYR A 325 1.27 -21.58 1.11
C TYR A 325 1.36 -20.96 -0.29
N HIS A 326 2.46 -20.28 -0.63
CA HIS A 326 2.66 -19.70 -1.98
C HIS A 326 2.57 -20.76 -3.08
N THR A 327 3.25 -21.90 -2.87
CA THR A 327 3.27 -23.02 -3.82
C THR A 327 1.88 -23.57 -4.06
N ASN A 328 1.06 -23.66 -3.00
CA ASN A 328 -0.31 -24.15 -3.09
C ASN A 328 -1.28 -23.11 -3.69
N LEU A 329 -1.07 -21.82 -3.44
CA LEU A 329 -1.93 -20.75 -3.95
C LEU A 329 -1.64 -20.40 -5.42
N ALA A 330 -0.38 -20.49 -5.88
CA ALA A 330 0.05 -20.07 -7.21
C ALA A 330 -0.76 -20.66 -8.39
N PRO A 331 -1.13 -21.97 -8.39
CA PRO A 331 -1.97 -22.53 -9.44
C PRO A 331 -3.35 -21.88 -9.52
N TYR A 332 -3.96 -21.55 -8.38
CA TYR A 332 -5.27 -20.89 -8.32
C TYR A 332 -5.20 -19.45 -8.84
N LEU A 333 -4.14 -18.70 -8.49
CA LEU A 333 -3.92 -17.36 -9.02
C LEU A 333 -3.77 -17.38 -10.55
N THR A 334 -2.97 -18.31 -11.06
CA THR A 334 -2.75 -18.48 -12.50
C THR A 334 -4.07 -18.79 -13.22
N ALA A 335 -4.91 -19.65 -12.63
CA ALA A 335 -6.20 -20.04 -13.20
C ALA A 335 -7.19 -18.89 -13.34
N VAL A 336 -7.11 -17.86 -12.49
CA VAL A 336 -7.95 -16.65 -12.57
C VAL A 336 -7.26 -15.49 -13.31
N GLY A 337 -6.10 -15.73 -13.94
CA GLY A 337 -5.36 -14.70 -14.68
C GLY A 337 -4.63 -13.70 -13.78
N TYR A 338 -4.36 -14.04 -12.52
CA TYR A 338 -3.62 -13.21 -11.58
C TYR A 338 -2.12 -13.61 -11.53
N PRO A 339 -1.16 -12.66 -11.55
CA PRO A 339 0.27 -12.95 -11.45
C PRO A 339 0.65 -13.68 -10.15
N ALA A 340 1.34 -14.82 -10.27
CA ALA A 340 1.69 -15.68 -9.14
C ALA A 340 3.16 -15.49 -8.67
N HIS A 341 3.54 -14.25 -8.36
CA HIS A 341 4.78 -13.96 -7.64
C HIS A 341 4.50 -13.52 -6.20
N PHE A 342 5.48 -13.66 -5.31
CA PHE A 342 5.29 -13.45 -3.89
C PHE A 342 6.41 -12.63 -3.26
N ILE A 343 6.06 -11.80 -2.28
CA ILE A 343 6.99 -11.32 -1.26
C ILE A 343 6.53 -11.82 0.11
N VAL A 344 7.47 -12.02 1.02
CA VAL A 344 7.17 -12.58 2.34
C VAL A 344 7.85 -11.76 3.43
N ASP A 345 7.08 -11.28 4.39
CA ASP A 345 7.62 -10.67 5.60
C ASP A 345 8.22 -11.76 6.49
N GLN A 346 9.42 -11.53 7.02
CA GLN A 346 10.10 -12.41 7.97
C GLN A 346 10.75 -11.59 9.09
N GLY A 347 10.33 -10.33 9.28
CA GLY A 347 10.90 -9.40 10.26
C GLY A 347 10.85 -9.92 11.70
N ARG A 348 9.87 -10.77 12.01
CA ARG A 348 9.59 -11.27 13.37
C ARG A 348 9.50 -12.79 13.46
N SER A 349 9.95 -13.50 12.43
CA SER A 349 9.75 -14.95 12.26
C SER A 349 10.97 -15.80 12.67
N GLY A 350 11.93 -15.23 13.38
CA GLY A 350 13.17 -15.95 13.78
C GLY A 350 12.97 -17.06 14.81
N ASN A 351 11.92 -16.96 15.63
CA ASN A 351 11.63 -17.96 16.65
C ASN A 351 10.32 -18.69 16.35
N GLN A 352 10.42 -19.92 15.84
CA GLN A 352 9.26 -20.79 15.57
C GLN A 352 8.96 -21.76 16.73
N ASN A 353 9.79 -21.78 17.78
CA ASN A 353 9.60 -22.63 18.96
C ASN A 353 8.63 -21.98 19.98
N ILE A 354 7.61 -21.29 19.47
CA ILE A 354 6.62 -20.57 20.27
C ILE A 354 5.25 -21.15 19.97
N THR A 355 4.51 -21.49 21.02
CA THR A 355 3.12 -21.93 20.88
C THR A 355 2.25 -20.70 20.65
N ARG A 356 1.62 -20.64 19.48
CA ARG A 356 0.66 -19.59 19.13
C ARG A 356 -0.46 -20.16 18.26
N SER A 357 -1.65 -19.61 18.43
CA SER A 357 -2.78 -19.79 17.53
C SER A 357 -2.70 -18.76 16.39
N GLY A 358 -3.52 -18.95 15.34
CA GLY A 358 -3.63 -17.96 14.27
C GLY A 358 -4.21 -16.61 14.73
N GLU A 359 -4.86 -16.58 15.91
CA GLU A 359 -5.44 -15.37 16.51
C GLU A 359 -4.41 -14.57 17.32
N ASP A 360 -3.23 -15.15 17.59
CA ASP A 360 -2.15 -14.49 18.34
C ASP A 360 -1.25 -13.67 17.39
N TRP A 361 -1.64 -12.40 17.18
CA TRP A 361 -0.91 -11.47 16.31
C TRP A 361 -0.26 -10.29 17.06
N CYS A 362 -0.82 -9.87 18.19
CA CYS A 362 -0.42 -8.62 18.82
C CYS A 362 0.79 -8.78 19.76
N ASN A 363 1.92 -8.14 19.41
CA ASN A 363 3.13 -8.04 20.21
C ASN A 363 3.62 -9.40 20.76
N LEU A 364 3.67 -10.43 19.92
CA LEU A 364 3.92 -11.80 20.37
C LEU A 364 5.21 -11.92 21.21
N LYS A 365 5.07 -12.31 22.47
CA LYS A 365 6.21 -12.46 23.39
C LYS A 365 7.05 -13.65 22.91
N PHE A 366 8.36 -13.43 22.87
CA PHE A 366 9.36 -14.37 22.33
C PHE A 366 9.44 -14.50 20.81
N ALA A 367 8.76 -13.63 20.05
CA ALA A 367 9.12 -13.44 18.64
C ALA A 367 10.63 -13.13 18.52
N GLY A 368 11.23 -13.51 17.39
CA GLY A 368 12.65 -13.33 17.11
C GLY A 368 12.85 -12.65 15.76
N LEU A 369 13.91 -11.86 15.58
CA LEU A 369 14.22 -11.31 14.25
C LEU A 369 14.55 -12.44 13.28
N GLY A 370 13.81 -12.53 12.17
CA GLY A 370 13.94 -13.64 11.21
C GLY A 370 14.98 -13.42 10.10
N PRO A 371 14.98 -14.27 9.07
CA PRO A 371 15.85 -14.13 7.89
C PRO A 371 15.88 -12.70 7.35
N ARG A 372 17.06 -12.21 6.99
CA ARG A 372 17.25 -10.83 6.52
C ARG A 372 16.69 -10.65 5.10
N PRO A 373 16.29 -9.41 4.71
CA PRO A 373 15.79 -9.15 3.37
C PRO A 373 16.75 -9.65 2.29
N SER A 374 16.21 -10.39 1.31
CA SER A 374 17.00 -11.09 0.30
C SER A 374 16.15 -11.39 -0.94
N ALA A 375 16.74 -11.16 -2.12
CA ALA A 375 16.19 -11.63 -3.40
C ALA A 375 16.60 -13.09 -3.72
N ASN A 376 17.53 -13.66 -2.94
CA ASN A 376 17.85 -15.08 -2.98
C ASN A 376 16.86 -15.79 -2.05
N THR A 377 15.87 -16.44 -2.64
CA THR A 377 14.73 -17.07 -1.97
C THR A 377 14.72 -18.57 -2.23
N PRO A 378 14.06 -19.38 -1.39
CA PRO A 378 14.00 -20.84 -1.56
C PRO A 378 13.12 -21.29 -2.73
N SER A 379 12.40 -20.37 -3.40
CA SER A 379 11.47 -20.70 -4.48
C SER A 379 11.44 -19.59 -5.53
N SER A 380 11.42 -19.98 -6.82
CA SER A 380 11.48 -19.05 -7.94
C SER A 380 10.24 -18.16 -8.10
N ILE A 381 9.13 -18.49 -7.43
CA ILE A 381 7.92 -17.65 -7.40
C ILE A 381 7.98 -16.61 -6.27
N VAL A 382 8.92 -16.73 -5.34
CA VAL A 382 9.12 -15.75 -4.26
C VAL A 382 10.19 -14.77 -4.72
N ASP A 383 9.79 -13.53 -5.00
CA ASP A 383 10.67 -12.48 -5.46
C ASP A 383 11.61 -11.97 -4.36
N ALA A 384 11.14 -11.87 -3.11
CA ALA A 384 11.99 -11.48 -1.99
C ALA A 384 11.45 -11.91 -0.62
N ILE A 385 12.39 -12.17 0.29
CA ILE A 385 12.18 -12.07 1.73
C ILE A 385 12.34 -10.60 2.11
N LEU A 386 11.45 -10.07 2.96
CA LEU A 386 11.44 -8.69 3.42
C LEU A 386 11.24 -8.62 4.93
N TRP A 387 11.53 -7.46 5.52
CA TRP A 387 10.99 -7.08 6.81
C TRP A 387 9.95 -5.98 6.54
N VAL A 388 8.68 -6.33 6.45
CA VAL A 388 7.62 -5.37 6.08
C VAL A 388 7.18 -4.59 7.30
N LYS A 389 6.76 -5.27 8.38
CA LYS A 389 6.55 -4.65 9.69
C LYS A 389 7.90 -4.31 10.33
N PRO A 390 8.19 -3.04 10.66
CA PRO A 390 9.44 -2.69 11.31
C PRO A 390 9.50 -3.29 12.72
N PRO A 391 10.46 -4.19 13.02
CA PRO A 391 10.55 -4.78 14.35
C PRO A 391 10.76 -3.71 15.42
N GLY A 392 9.97 -3.77 16.50
CA GLY A 392 10.03 -2.81 17.60
C GLY A 392 9.01 -1.68 17.52
N GLU A 393 8.27 -1.56 16.43
CA GLU A 393 7.02 -0.78 16.43
C GLU A 393 5.87 -1.67 16.93
N SER A 394 5.18 -1.21 17.99
CA SER A 394 4.09 -1.96 18.62
C SER A 394 2.96 -2.28 17.63
N ASP A 395 2.29 -3.40 17.85
CA ASP A 395 1.06 -3.77 17.14
C ASP A 395 -0.19 -3.15 17.77
N GLY A 396 -0.13 -2.77 19.05
CA GLY A 396 -1.28 -2.25 19.81
C GLY A 396 -1.03 -2.16 21.31
N SER A 397 -1.82 -1.32 21.98
CA SER A 397 -1.67 -1.08 23.42
C SER A 397 -2.21 -2.26 24.23
N SER A 398 -1.48 -2.66 25.27
CA SER A 398 -1.97 -3.61 26.28
C SER A 398 -2.77 -2.94 27.40
N ASP A 399 -2.92 -1.61 27.37
CA ASP A 399 -3.64 -0.84 28.38
C ASP A 399 -5.16 -0.82 28.08
N PRO A 400 -6.01 -1.38 28.96
CA PRO A 400 -7.45 -1.41 28.74
C PRO A 400 -8.12 -0.02 28.75
N SER A 401 -7.42 1.02 29.19
CA SER A 401 -7.90 2.40 29.13
C SER A 401 -7.62 3.10 27.79
N SER A 402 -6.83 2.48 26.90
CA SER A 402 -6.58 3.01 25.56
C SER A 402 -7.87 3.01 24.72
N SER A 403 -8.08 4.10 23.97
CA SER A 403 -9.19 4.19 23.01
C SER A 403 -9.08 3.21 21.85
N ARG A 404 -7.90 2.61 21.62
CA ARG A 404 -7.63 1.59 20.60
C ARG A 404 -7.25 0.25 21.21
N TYR A 405 -7.63 0.01 22.47
CA TYR A 405 -7.38 -1.24 23.16
C TYR A 405 -8.00 -2.42 22.40
N ASN A 406 -7.20 -3.47 22.17
CA ASN A 406 -7.68 -4.77 21.73
C ASN A 406 -7.26 -5.83 22.76
N PRO A 407 -8.19 -6.65 23.28
CA PRO A 407 -7.88 -7.72 24.25
C PRO A 407 -6.78 -8.69 23.81
N VAL A 408 -6.61 -8.93 22.51
CA VAL A 408 -5.53 -9.76 21.96
C VAL A 408 -4.16 -9.20 22.35
N CYS A 409 -4.00 -7.87 22.42
CA CYS A 409 -2.76 -7.20 22.84
C CYS A 409 -2.44 -7.31 24.33
N ALA A 410 -3.39 -7.79 25.13
CA ALA A 410 -3.21 -8.10 26.54
C ALA A 410 -3.39 -9.61 26.83
N SER A 411 -3.31 -10.44 25.80
CA SER A 411 -3.38 -11.90 25.94
C SER A 411 -2.16 -12.45 26.68
N ASN A 412 -2.24 -13.73 27.07
CA ASN A 412 -1.11 -14.41 27.69
C ASN A 412 0.05 -14.66 26.71
N THR A 413 -0.13 -14.53 25.39
CA THR A 413 0.93 -14.65 24.38
C THR A 413 1.55 -13.31 24.03
N SER A 414 0.92 -12.18 24.39
CA SER A 414 1.45 -10.84 24.13
C SER A 414 2.55 -10.41 25.10
N PHE A 415 3.44 -9.55 24.61
CA PHE A 415 4.43 -8.85 25.40
C PHE A 415 3.75 -7.68 26.11
N ILE A 416 3.82 -7.66 27.44
CA ILE A 416 3.13 -6.67 28.28
C ILE A 416 4.16 -6.06 29.26
N PRO A 417 4.16 -4.73 29.48
CA PRO A 417 3.30 -3.74 28.82
C PRO A 417 3.74 -3.44 27.38
N SER A 418 2.78 -3.11 26.52
CA SER A 418 3.02 -2.62 25.15
C SER A 418 2.32 -1.29 24.91
N PRO A 419 2.97 -0.34 24.20
CA PRO A 419 2.42 0.98 23.90
C PRO A 419 1.45 0.93 22.71
N GLU A 420 0.86 2.08 22.38
CA GLU A 420 0.04 2.29 21.19
C GLU A 420 0.68 1.74 19.89
N ALA A 421 -0.17 1.24 18.99
CA ALA A 421 0.25 0.76 17.67
C ALA A 421 1.14 1.79 16.94
N GLY A 422 2.25 1.33 16.36
CA GLY A 422 3.25 2.16 15.68
C GLY A 422 4.26 2.87 16.61
N SER A 423 4.00 2.92 17.91
CA SER A 423 4.94 3.48 18.89
C SER A 423 6.11 2.53 19.14
N TRP A 424 7.27 3.07 19.52
CA TRP A 424 8.45 2.28 19.83
C TRP A 424 8.25 1.46 21.12
N ALA A 425 8.46 0.14 21.03
CA ALA A 425 8.30 -0.82 22.11
C ALA A 425 9.65 -1.46 22.45
N SER A 426 10.44 -0.79 23.32
CA SER A 426 11.80 -1.24 23.69
C SER A 426 11.84 -2.69 24.18
N GLY A 427 10.86 -3.12 24.99
CA GLY A 427 10.83 -4.45 25.59
C GLY A 427 10.70 -5.57 24.55
N SER A 428 9.66 -5.48 23.69
CA SER A 428 9.45 -6.47 22.63
C SER A 428 10.57 -6.44 21.59
N PHE A 429 11.11 -5.27 21.26
CA PHE A 429 12.25 -5.14 20.36
C PHE A 429 13.52 -5.84 20.88
N ARG A 430 13.89 -5.60 22.14
CA ARG A 430 15.04 -6.26 22.78
C ARG A 430 14.86 -7.77 22.84
N ALA A 431 13.64 -8.25 23.12
CA ALA A 431 13.32 -9.67 23.08
C ALA A 431 13.51 -10.26 21.66
N MET A 432 13.04 -9.57 20.62
CA MET A 432 13.26 -10.01 19.23
C MET A 432 14.75 -10.08 18.86
N VAL A 433 15.56 -9.14 19.32
CA VAL A 433 17.02 -9.16 19.14
C VAL A 433 17.67 -10.36 19.85
N GLN A 434 17.18 -10.71 21.04
CA GLN A 434 17.68 -11.87 21.79
C GLN A 434 17.38 -13.19 21.08
N TYR A 435 16.18 -13.33 20.51
CA TYR A 435 15.74 -14.54 19.79
C TYR A 435 16.00 -14.47 18.28
N ALA A 436 16.88 -13.58 17.83
CA ALA A 436 17.18 -13.42 16.41
C ALA A 436 17.76 -14.71 15.81
N ASN A 437 17.17 -15.14 14.69
CA ASN A 437 17.62 -16.29 13.92
C ASN A 437 17.49 -16.00 12.41
N PRO A 438 18.61 -15.90 11.67
CA PRO A 438 19.98 -16.05 12.16
C PRO A 438 20.38 -14.96 13.19
N PRO A 439 21.34 -15.26 14.09
CA PRO A 439 21.88 -14.27 15.04
C PRO A 439 22.44 -13.02 14.34
N LEU A 440 22.40 -11.87 15.05
CA LEU A 440 22.82 -10.55 14.55
C LEU A 440 24.33 -10.33 14.47
#